data_AF-A0A928ZRP9-F1
#
_entry.id   AF-A0A928ZRP9-F1
#
_cell.length_a   1.000
_cell.length_b   1.000
_cell.length_c   1.000
_cell.angle_alpha   90.00
_cell.angle_beta   90.00
_cell.angle_gamma   90.00
#
_symmetry.space_group_name_H-M   'P 1'
#
loop_
_entity.id
_entity.type
_entity.pdbx_description
1 polymer ?
#
loop_
_entity_poly.entity_id
_entity_poly.type
_entity_poly.pdbx_seq_one_letter_code
_entity_poly.pdbx_strand_id
1 'polypeptide(L)'
;AVLLYALYACARNYFSHKHNAVVNRQRQTALQTYRALAEAARSDADRDVVLTHAAACIFQPQDTGFVRGRGDSASGGQSIIEVLRGVAPDGQ
;
A
#
# COMPACT_ATOMS: atom_id res chain seq x y z
N ALA A 1 10.52 27.89 19.70
CA ALA A 1 9.52 26.79 19.77
C ALA A 1 8.54 26.80 18.59
N VAL A 2 7.89 27.92 18.26
CA VAL A 2 6.86 27.99 17.20
C VAL A 2 7.36 27.56 15.81
N LEU A 3 8.56 27.97 15.39
CA LEU A 3 9.12 27.60 14.09
C LEU A 3 9.40 26.10 13.96
N LEU A 4 9.89 25.45 15.03
CA LEU A 4 10.11 24.00 15.06
C LEU A 4 8.79 23.23 14.98
N TYR A 5 7.76 23.72 15.68
CA TYR A 5 6.41 23.15 15.62
C TYR A 5 5.79 23.30 14.23
N ALA A 6 5.91 24.48 13.62
CA ALA A 6 5.44 24.73 12.26
C ALA A 6 6.15 23.82 11.24
N LEU A 7 7.48 23.68 11.33
CA LEU A 7 8.25 22.78 10.47
C LEU A 7 7.81 21.32 10.63
N TYR A 8 7.60 20.88 11.88
CA TYR A 8 7.09 19.53 12.18
C TYR A 8 5.69 19.30 11.60
N ALA A 9 4.78 20.26 11.73
CA ALA A 9 3.45 20.18 11.15
C ALA A 9 3.50 20.12 9.61
N CYS A 10 4.35 20.94 8.99
CA CYS A 10 4.59 20.90 7.54
C CYS A 10 5.15 19.56 7.07
N ALA A 11 6.10 18.97 7.81
CA ALA A 11 6.64 17.65 7.50
C ALA A 11 5.55 16.57 7.52
N ARG A 12 4.68 16.55 8.54
CA ARG A 12 3.55 15.61 8.62
C ARG A 12 2.56 15.78 7.46
N ASN A 13 2.26 17.02 7.11
CA ASN A 13 1.40 17.31 5.96
C ASN A 13 2.03 16.83 4.65
N TYR A 14 3.33 17.05 4.47
CA TYR A 14 4.07 16.58 3.29
C TYR A 14 3.99 15.05 3.13
N PHE A 15 4.23 14.30 4.21
CA PHE A 15 4.09 12.84 4.19
C PHE A 15 2.68 12.40 3.82
N SER A 16 1.65 13.05 4.37
CA SER A 16 0.24 12.77 4.06
C SER A 16 -0.09 13.06 2.59
N HIS A 17 0.40 14.19 2.05
CA HIS A 17 0.24 14.53 0.64
C HIS A 17 0.93 13.52 -0.29
N LYS A 18 2.13 13.04 0.08
CA LYS A 18 2.84 12.01 -0.69
C LYS A 18 2.11 10.67 -0.67
N HIS A 19 1.61 10.24 0.49
CA HIS A 19 0.76 9.04 0.58
C HIS A 19 -0.47 9.14 -0.32
N ASN A 20 -1.22 10.24 -0.21
CA ASN A 20 -2.42 10.46 -1.01
C ASN A 20 -2.10 10.49 -2.52
N ALA A 21 -0.97 11.11 -2.91
CA ALA A 21 -0.54 11.12 -4.31
C ALA A 21 -0.21 9.70 -4.83
N VAL A 22 0.45 8.87 -4.03
CA VAL A 22 0.77 7.48 -4.41
C VAL A 22 -0.48 6.61 -4.49
N VAL A 23 -1.38 6.68 -3.49
CA VAL A 23 -2.65 5.94 -3.50
C VAL A 23 -3.50 6.35 -4.69
N ASN A 24 -3.62 7.65 -4.97
CA ASN A 24 -4.40 8.13 -6.11
C ASN A 24 -3.81 7.65 -7.45
N ARG A 25 -2.48 7.62 -7.58
CA ARG A 25 -1.82 7.08 -8.77
C ARG A 25 -2.07 5.58 -8.93
N GLN A 26 -1.97 4.80 -7.87
CA GLN A 26 -2.27 3.36 -7.90
C GLN A 26 -3.72 3.10 -8.32
N ARG A 27 -4.68 3.85 -7.79
CA ARG A 27 -6.10 3.77 -8.18
C ARG A 27 -6.31 4.10 -9.65
N GLN A 28 -5.66 5.15 -10.15
CA GLN A 28 -5.71 5.51 -11.57
C GLN A 28 -5.16 4.40 -12.46
N THR A 29 -4.01 3.83 -12.11
CA THR A 29 -3.41 2.71 -12.86
C THR A 29 -4.29 1.47 -12.82
N ALA A 30 -4.85 1.13 -11.67
CA ALA A 30 -5.73 -0.03 -11.52
C ALA A 30 -7.05 0.12 -12.29
N LEU A 31 -7.62 1.32 -12.37
CA LEU A 31 -8.80 1.59 -13.21
C LEU A 31 -8.48 1.46 -14.71
N GLN A 32 -7.30 1.91 -15.13
CA GLN A 32 -6.84 1.79 -16.52
C GLN A 32 -6.64 0.32 -16.91
N THR A 33 -5.97 -0.47 -16.06
CA THR A 33 -5.77 -1.91 -16.33
C THR A 33 -7.08 -2.69 -16.24
N TYR A 34 -7.97 -2.35 -15.30
CA TYR A 34 -9.31 -2.94 -15.22
C TYR A 34 -10.07 -2.76 -16.53
N ARG A 35 -10.09 -1.55 -17.10
CA ARG A 35 -10.79 -1.29 -18.36
C ARG A 35 -10.24 -2.15 -19.51
N ALA A 36 -8.92 -2.32 -19.58
CA ALA A 36 -8.30 -3.17 -20.58
C ALA A 36 -8.63 -4.67 -20.37
N LEU A 37 -8.62 -5.14 -19.12
CA LEU A 37 -8.96 -6.52 -18.78
C LEU A 37 -10.45 -6.83 -19.02
N ALA A 38 -11.34 -5.90 -18.70
CA ALA A 38 -12.77 -6.03 -18.91
C ALA A 38 -13.14 -6.05 -20.41
N GLU A 39 -12.41 -5.31 -21.24
CA GLU A 39 -12.57 -5.33 -22.70
C GLU A 39 -12.01 -6.59 -23.35
N ALA A 40 -10.94 -7.17 -22.77
CA ALA A 40 -10.37 -8.43 -23.23
C ALA A 40 -11.16 -9.68 -22.82
N ALA A 41 -12.07 -9.57 -21.85
CA ALA A 41 -12.91 -10.66 -21.39
C ALA A 41 -13.91 -11.09 -22.47
N ARG A 42 -13.99 -12.39 -22.77
CA ARG A 42 -14.86 -12.95 -23.82
C ARG A 42 -16.29 -13.21 -23.36
N SER A 43 -16.51 -13.42 -22.06
CA SER A 43 -17.83 -13.72 -21.49
C SER A 43 -18.16 -12.77 -20.35
N ASP A 44 -19.45 -12.56 -20.10
CA ASP A 44 -19.95 -11.70 -19.02
C ASP A 44 -19.55 -12.24 -17.64
N ALA A 45 -19.49 -13.57 -17.50
CA ALA A 45 -19.05 -14.24 -16.27
C ALA A 45 -17.56 -13.98 -15.96
N ASP A 46 -16.68 -14.01 -16.97
CA ASP A 46 -15.26 -13.69 -16.79
C ASP A 46 -15.06 -12.22 -16.41
N ARG A 47 -15.90 -11.33 -16.96
CA ARG A 47 -15.86 -9.90 -16.69
C ARG A 47 -16.24 -9.59 -15.25
N ASP A 48 -17.20 -10.31 -14.67
CA ASP A 48 -17.65 -10.13 -13.28
C ASP A 48 -16.60 -10.61 -12.25
N VAL A 49 -15.88 -11.70 -12.56
CA VAL A 49 -14.74 -12.16 -11.75
C VAL A 49 -13.60 -11.15 -11.79
N VAL A 50 -13.25 -10.63 -12.98
CA VAL A 50 -12.24 -9.59 -13.15
C VAL A 50 -12.63 -8.30 -12.42
N LEU A 51 -13.91 -7.91 -12.47
CA LEU A 51 -14.43 -6.74 -11.75
C LEU A 51 -14.30 -6.92 -10.24
N THR A 52 -14.71 -8.06 -9.71
CA THR A 52 -14.62 -8.36 -8.27
C THR A 52 -13.18 -8.32 -7.79
N HIS A 53 -12.26 -8.94 -8.53
CA HIS A 53 -10.85 -8.98 -8.15
C HIS A 53 -10.17 -7.61 -8.32
N ALA A 54 -10.48 -6.88 -9.38
CA ALA A 54 -9.99 -5.51 -9.59
C ALA A 54 -10.52 -4.54 -8.52
N ALA A 55 -11.81 -4.63 -8.16
CA ALA A 55 -12.40 -3.82 -7.11
C ALA A 55 -11.70 -4.04 -5.76
N ALA A 56 -11.40 -5.29 -5.41
CA ALA A 56 -10.60 -5.60 -4.23
C ALA A 56 -9.23 -4.90 -4.29
N CYS A 57 -8.49 -5.04 -5.39
CA CYS A 57 -7.17 -4.42 -5.56
C CYS A 57 -7.19 -2.87 -5.56
N ILE A 58 -8.24 -2.24 -6.07
CA ILE A 58 -8.39 -0.76 -6.15
C ILE A 58 -8.64 -0.17 -4.75
N PHE A 59 -9.45 -0.84 -3.94
CA PHE A 59 -9.91 -0.32 -2.65
C PHE A 59 -9.18 -0.90 -1.43
N GLN A 60 -8.33 -1.91 -1.62
CA GLN A 60 -7.50 -2.46 -0.55
C GLN A 60 -6.58 -1.36 0.04
N PRO A 61 -6.49 -1.24 1.38
CA PRO A 61 -5.54 -0.33 2.02
C PRO A 61 -4.10 -0.61 1.55
N GLN A 62 -3.44 0.40 0.98
CA GLN A 62 -2.07 0.28 0.48
C GLN A 62 -1.09 0.96 1.43
N ASP A 63 -0.08 0.22 1.91
CA ASP A 63 1.03 0.83 2.63
C ASP A 63 2.00 1.46 1.63
N THR A 64 2.01 2.79 1.57
CA THR A 64 2.91 3.54 0.67
C THR A 64 4.21 3.94 1.34
N GLY A 65 4.46 3.52 2.59
CA GLY A 65 5.64 3.87 3.38
C GLY A 65 5.72 5.33 3.84
N PHE A 66 4.81 6.20 3.39
CA PHE A 66 4.74 7.62 3.75
C PHE A 66 3.88 7.88 5.00
N VAL A 67 2.92 6.99 5.32
CA VAL A 67 2.17 7.02 6.59
C VAL A 67 2.75 5.94 7.50
N ARG A 68 3.85 6.25 8.18
CA ARG A 68 4.30 5.42 9.31
C ARG A 68 3.60 5.92 10.57
N GLY A 69 2.52 5.26 10.98
CA GLY A 69 1.81 5.69 12.19
C GLY A 69 0.72 4.75 12.71
N ARG A 70 1.13 3.98 13.73
CA ARG A 70 0.32 3.49 14.86
C ARG A 70 -0.55 2.25 14.60
N GLY A 71 0.03 1.08 14.87
CA GLY A 71 -0.69 -0.17 15.07
C GLY A 71 -0.46 -1.18 13.97
N ASP A 72 0.38 -2.16 14.28
CA ASP A 72 0.16 -3.57 13.98
C ASP A 72 -0.92 -3.87 12.92
N SER A 73 -0.47 -4.15 11.69
CA SER A 73 -1.24 -4.91 10.72
C SER A 73 -0.25 -5.66 9.85
N ALA A 74 0.24 -6.75 10.42
CA ALA A 74 0.54 -8.01 9.77
C ALA A 74 0.15 -8.08 8.28
N SER A 75 1.09 -7.75 7.38
CA SER A 75 1.15 -8.28 6.01
C SER A 75 2.36 -7.68 5.27
N GLY A 76 3.48 -8.40 5.27
CA GLY A 76 4.41 -8.33 4.14
C GLY A 76 5.79 -7.70 4.36
N GLY A 77 6.23 -7.46 5.59
CA GLY A 77 7.59 -7.01 5.84
C GLY A 77 8.13 -7.60 7.13
N GLN A 78 8.50 -8.88 7.11
CA GLN A 78 9.30 -9.44 8.20
C GLN A 78 10.55 -8.57 8.34
N SER A 79 10.61 -7.88 9.47
CA SER A 79 11.70 -6.98 9.79
C SER A 79 12.98 -7.80 9.77
N ILE A 80 13.97 -7.41 8.97
CA ILE A 80 15.24 -8.13 8.76
C ILE A 80 15.94 -8.48 10.10
N ILE A 81 15.67 -7.72 11.17
CA ILE A 81 16.12 -7.99 12.55
C ILE A 81 15.54 -9.28 13.15
N GLU A 82 14.39 -9.75 12.68
CA GLU A 82 13.76 -11.00 13.14
C GLU A 82 14.38 -12.23 12.45
N VAL A 83 14.71 -12.11 11.16
CA VAL A 83 15.46 -13.13 10.40
C VAL A 83 16.89 -13.31 10.96
N LEU A 84 17.52 -12.22 11.40
CA LEU A 84 18.85 -12.26 12.03
C LEU A 84 18.85 -12.89 13.43
N ARG A 85 17.73 -12.85 14.17
CA ARG A 85 17.61 -13.51 15.48
C ARG A 85 17.28 -14.99 15.38
N GLY A 86 16.65 -15.44 14.29
CA GLY A 86 16.40 -16.85 14.00
C GLY A 86 17.63 -17.63 13.49
N VAL A 87 18.72 -16.94 13.13
CA VAL A 87 20.01 -17.52 12.72
C VAL A 87 21.04 -17.40 13.86
N ALA A 88 20.62 -17.63 15.10
CA ALA A 88 21.55 -18.00 16.15
C ALA A 88 21.67 -19.53 16.13
N PRO A 89 22.83 -20.10 15.77
CA PRO A 89 23.02 -21.54 15.87
C PRO A 89 22.94 -21.93 17.35
N ASP A 90 21.93 -22.73 17.70
CA ASP A 90 21.96 -23.56 18.91
C ASP A 90 23.18 -24.47 18.82
N GLY A 91 24.20 -24.14 19.58
CA GLY A 91 25.45 -24.87 19.63
C GLY A 91 26.15 -24.62 20.96
N GLN A 92 25.83 -25.50 21.92
CA GLN A 92 26.62 -25.93 23.10
C GLN A 92 27.34 -24.86 23.94
#